data_AF-A0A024HCU3-F1
#
_entry.id   AF-A0A024HCU3-F1
#
_cell.length_a   1.000
_cell.length_b   1.000
_cell.length_c   1.000
_cell.angle_alpha   90.00
_cell.angle_beta   90.00
_cell.angle_gamma   90.00
#
_symmetry.space_group_name_H-M   'P 1'
#
loop_
_entity.id
_entity.type
_entity.pdbx_description
1 polymer ?
#
loop_
_entity_poly.entity_id
_entity_poly.type
_entity_poly.pdbx_seq_one_letter_code
_entity_poly.pdbx_strand_id
1 'polypeptide(L)'
;MCGRYVTPEEAEMERFWHIGSRNSGLWINRVYNVAPTTQVPMVLLNEAGEQEVLPARWGLIPFWWKKATPPTFSFNARSEEAATKLMWRQAIKIQRCLMPAVGWYEWNEKEPAVTRAGRPVNQPYYHHAADNQVQAIAGLRSTWTGRMDRIC
;
A
#
# COMPACT_ATOMS: atom_id res chain seq x y z
N MET A 1 -4.17 13.36 -2.85
CA MET A 1 -4.50 12.04 -2.23
C MET A 1 -3.58 11.07 -2.94
N CYS A 2 -2.66 10.48 -2.21
CA CYS A 2 -1.57 9.73 -2.82
C CYS A 2 -2.13 8.50 -3.53
N GLY A 3 -2.10 8.51 -4.86
CA GLY A 3 -2.62 7.45 -5.71
C GLY A 3 -1.53 6.65 -6.41
N ARG A 4 -0.27 7.11 -6.37
CA ARG A 4 0.84 6.41 -7.03
C ARG A 4 2.11 6.47 -6.20
N TYR A 5 2.85 5.36 -6.14
CA TYR A 5 4.11 5.33 -5.43
C TYR A 5 5.13 4.35 -6.04
N VAL A 6 6.34 4.38 -5.51
CA VAL A 6 7.49 3.56 -5.92
C VAL A 6 7.83 2.57 -4.81
N THR A 7 7.79 1.26 -5.11
CA THR A 7 8.25 0.24 -4.15
C THR A 7 9.78 0.24 -4.05
N PRO A 8 10.35 -0.12 -2.90
CA PRO A 8 11.78 -0.37 -2.75
C PRO A 8 12.20 -1.70 -3.41
N GLU A 9 13.50 -1.89 -3.58
CA GLU A 9 14.08 -3.20 -3.86
C GLU A 9 14.07 -4.09 -2.62
N GLU A 10 14.12 -5.41 -2.83
CA GLU A 10 14.30 -6.43 -1.78
C GLU A 10 15.44 -6.08 -0.82
N ALA A 11 16.64 -5.86 -1.35
CA ALA A 11 17.82 -5.59 -0.54
C ALA A 11 17.71 -4.30 0.28
N GLU A 12 16.93 -3.31 -0.19
CA GLU A 12 16.68 -2.09 0.58
C GLU A 12 15.75 -2.36 1.77
N MET A 13 14.72 -3.19 1.57
CA MET A 13 13.81 -3.62 2.64
C MET A 13 14.53 -4.46 3.69
N GLU A 14 15.33 -5.46 3.25
CA GLU A 14 16.10 -6.31 4.16
C GLU A 14 17.03 -5.49 5.05
N ARG A 15 17.73 -4.49 4.47
CA ARG A 15 18.62 -3.61 5.24
C ARG A 15 17.87 -2.73 6.22
N PHE A 16 16.75 -2.14 5.81
CA PHE A 16 16.02 -1.16 6.61
C PHE A 16 15.25 -1.80 7.78
N TRP A 17 14.64 -2.96 7.56
CA TRP A 17 13.85 -3.69 8.57
C TRP A 17 14.55 -4.94 9.09
N HIS A 18 15.84 -5.17 8.81
CA HIS A 18 16.59 -6.34 9.29
C HIS A 18 15.85 -7.67 9.07
N ILE A 19 15.16 -7.81 7.93
CA ILE A 19 14.34 -8.99 7.62
C ILE A 19 15.29 -10.12 7.24
N GLY A 20 15.21 -11.23 7.98
CA GLY A 20 15.95 -12.44 7.64
C GLY A 20 15.35 -13.16 6.43
N SER A 21 16.17 -13.93 5.71
CA SER A 21 15.77 -14.67 4.50
C SER A 21 14.64 -15.70 4.69
N ARG A 22 14.25 -15.99 5.94
CA ARG A 22 13.14 -16.88 6.30
C ARG A 22 11.82 -16.13 6.54
N ASN A 23 11.86 -14.80 6.63
CA ASN A 23 10.74 -13.95 7.00
C ASN A 23 10.20 -13.15 5.81
N SER A 24 10.32 -13.72 4.62
CA SER A 24 9.77 -13.18 3.39
C SER A 24 8.93 -14.23 2.70
N GLY A 25 7.70 -13.88 2.34
CA GLY A 25 6.91 -14.66 1.40
C GLY A 25 7.47 -14.51 -0.03
N LEU A 26 6.67 -13.97 -0.93
CA LEU A 26 7.11 -13.61 -2.29
C LEU A 26 7.55 -12.15 -2.32
N TRP A 27 8.80 -11.91 -2.72
CA TRP A 27 9.29 -10.56 -2.97
C TRP A 27 8.62 -9.94 -4.19
N ILE A 28 8.26 -8.65 -4.05
CA ILE A 28 7.75 -7.82 -5.13
C ILE A 28 8.92 -6.99 -5.64
N ASN A 29 9.26 -7.14 -6.93
CA ASN A 29 10.27 -6.31 -7.59
C ASN A 29 9.91 -4.82 -7.51
N ARG A 30 10.91 -3.94 -7.65
CA ARG A 30 10.66 -2.50 -7.76
C ARG A 30 9.69 -2.19 -8.90
N VAL A 31 8.69 -1.39 -8.58
CA VAL A 31 7.72 -0.83 -9.52
C VAL A 31 7.71 0.68 -9.35
N TYR A 32 8.08 1.40 -10.41
CA TYR A 32 8.17 2.87 -10.41
C TYR A 32 6.82 3.59 -10.51
N ASN A 33 5.74 2.86 -10.79
CA ASN A 33 4.46 3.49 -11.08
C ASN A 33 3.27 2.70 -10.53
N VAL A 34 3.36 2.28 -9.26
CA VAL A 34 2.31 1.52 -8.60
C VAL A 34 1.01 2.32 -8.63
N ALA A 35 -0.09 1.66 -8.96
CA ALA A 35 -1.44 2.21 -8.91
C ALA A 35 -2.28 1.44 -7.88
N PRO A 36 -3.42 1.98 -7.42
CA PRO A 36 -4.30 1.26 -6.52
C PRO A 36 -4.68 -0.10 -7.13
N THR A 37 -4.95 -1.07 -6.27
CA THR A 37 -5.25 -2.48 -6.58
C THR A 37 -4.07 -3.36 -7.00
N THR A 38 -2.89 -2.77 -7.27
CA THR A 38 -1.65 -3.51 -7.54
C THR A 38 -1.20 -4.26 -6.29
N GLN A 39 -0.50 -5.38 -6.45
CA GLN A 39 0.19 -6.05 -5.35
C GLN A 39 1.46 -5.30 -4.96
N VAL A 40 1.69 -5.18 -3.67
CA VAL A 40 2.74 -4.36 -3.08
C VAL A 40 3.34 -5.03 -1.85
N PRO A 41 4.61 -4.74 -1.49
CA PRO A 41 5.17 -5.23 -0.24
C PRO A 41 4.45 -4.59 0.95
N MET A 42 4.20 -5.41 1.98
CA MET A 42 3.62 -5.01 3.25
C MET A 42 4.43 -5.64 4.37
N VAL A 43 4.96 -4.81 5.26
CA VAL A 43 5.71 -5.25 6.45
C VAL A 43 4.75 -5.35 7.64
N LEU A 44 4.83 -6.45 8.37
CA LEU A 44 4.08 -6.71 9.60
C LEU A 44 4.90 -7.56 10.57
N LEU A 45 4.34 -7.85 11.74
CA LEU A 45 4.92 -8.81 12.68
C LEU A 45 4.22 -10.17 12.52
N ASN A 46 5.00 -11.23 12.36
CA ASN A 46 4.50 -12.60 12.36
C ASN A 46 4.10 -13.04 13.79
N GLU A 47 3.63 -14.28 13.94
CA GLU A 47 3.20 -14.81 15.24
C GLU A 47 4.34 -14.90 16.28
N ALA A 48 5.58 -15.04 15.82
CA ALA A 48 6.78 -15.02 16.67
C ALA A 48 7.23 -13.59 17.05
N GLY A 49 6.56 -12.55 16.53
CA GLY A 49 6.91 -11.16 16.77
C GLY A 49 8.07 -10.64 15.91
N GLU A 50 8.45 -11.39 14.87
CA GLU A 50 9.51 -11.00 13.94
C GLU A 50 8.93 -10.23 12.75
N GLN A 51 9.74 -9.34 12.16
CA GLN A 51 9.35 -8.59 10.98
C GLN A 51 9.25 -9.52 9.77
N GLU A 52 8.10 -9.47 9.10
CA GLU A 52 7.78 -10.26 7.91
C GLU A 52 7.32 -9.35 6.78
N VAL A 53 7.72 -9.67 5.55
CA VAL A 53 7.21 -9.04 4.32
C VAL A 53 6.30 -10.00 3.57
N LEU A 54 5.08 -9.56 3.33
CA LEU A 54 4.11 -10.25 2.50
C LEU A 54 3.65 -9.37 1.33
N PRO A 55 3.40 -9.95 0.15
CA PRO A 55 2.69 -9.24 -0.91
C PRO A 55 1.23 -9.03 -0.50
N ALA A 56 0.70 -7.83 -0.71
CA ALA A 56 -0.68 -7.48 -0.42
C ALA A 56 -1.27 -6.58 -1.50
N ARG A 57 -2.59 -6.63 -1.69
CA ARG A 57 -3.30 -5.69 -2.57
C ARG A 57 -3.29 -4.29 -1.95
N TRP A 58 -2.86 -3.27 -2.69
CA TRP A 58 -3.05 -1.88 -2.26
C TRP A 58 -4.51 -1.45 -2.44
N GLY A 59 -5.27 -1.63 -1.39
CA GLY A 59 -6.69 -1.32 -1.34
C GLY A 59 -7.40 -2.32 -0.45
N LEU A 60 -7.88 -1.85 0.70
CA LEU A 60 -8.41 -2.69 1.74
C LEU A 60 -9.74 -3.33 1.30
N ILE A 61 -9.84 -4.63 1.54
CA ILE A 61 -11.08 -5.40 1.44
C ILE A 61 -11.38 -5.90 2.85
N PRO A 62 -12.42 -5.41 3.53
CA PRO A 62 -12.74 -5.89 4.85
C PRO A 62 -13.07 -7.38 4.83
N PHE A 63 -12.68 -8.13 5.87
CA PHE A 63 -12.98 -9.57 5.97
C PHE A 63 -14.48 -9.90 5.82
N TRP A 64 -15.38 -8.99 6.20
CA TRP A 64 -16.84 -9.15 6.09
C TRP A 64 -17.39 -8.82 4.69
N TRP A 65 -16.55 -8.38 3.75
CA TRP A 65 -17.00 -7.95 2.43
C TRP A 65 -17.50 -9.13 1.61
N LYS A 66 -18.78 -9.10 1.21
CA LYS A 66 -19.44 -10.20 0.45
C LYS A 66 -19.82 -9.84 -0.98
N LYS A 67 -19.55 -8.59 -1.43
CA LYS A 67 -19.91 -8.16 -2.79
C LYS A 67 -18.96 -8.78 -3.81
N ALA A 68 -19.45 -8.99 -5.03
CA ALA A 68 -18.68 -9.56 -6.13
C ALA A 68 -17.46 -8.72 -6.50
N THR A 69 -17.57 -7.40 -6.38
CA THR A 69 -16.49 -6.46 -6.65
C THR A 69 -15.87 -5.92 -5.36
N PRO A 70 -14.54 -5.75 -5.30
CA PRO A 70 -13.87 -5.08 -4.19
C PRO A 70 -14.39 -3.65 -3.96
N PRO A 71 -14.24 -3.10 -2.75
CA PRO A 71 -14.59 -1.71 -2.49
C PRO A 71 -13.83 -0.75 -3.41
N THR A 72 -14.51 0.31 -3.83
CA THR A 72 -13.88 1.44 -4.52
C THR A 72 -13.26 2.39 -3.48
N PHE A 73 -12.19 3.10 -3.87
CA PHE A 73 -11.52 4.11 -3.05
C PHE A 73 -11.03 3.64 -1.66
N SER A 74 -10.73 2.34 -1.51
CA SER A 74 -10.23 1.77 -0.25
C SER A 74 -8.70 1.72 -0.14
N PHE A 75 -7.98 2.55 -0.89
CA PHE A 75 -6.51 2.58 -0.88
C PHE A 75 -5.91 3.64 0.06
N ASN A 76 -6.72 4.63 0.48
CA ASN A 76 -6.34 5.62 1.49
C ASN A 76 -7.42 5.73 2.58
N ALA A 77 -6.98 5.83 3.83
CA ALA A 77 -7.84 6.08 4.98
C ALA A 77 -7.50 7.45 5.57
N ARG A 78 -8.52 8.31 5.75
CA ARG A 78 -8.37 9.56 6.52
C ARG A 78 -8.20 9.20 7.99
N SER A 79 -7.12 9.66 8.61
CA SER A 79 -6.79 9.34 10.01
C SER A 79 -7.89 9.77 10.99
N GLU A 80 -8.56 10.89 10.70
CA GLU A 80 -9.62 11.50 11.50
C GLU A 80 -10.86 10.59 11.60
N GLU A 81 -11.11 9.76 10.59
CA GLU A 81 -12.32 8.95 10.46
C GLU A 81 -12.06 7.45 10.54
N ALA A 82 -10.78 7.03 10.53
CA ALA A 82 -10.39 5.62 10.48
C ALA A 82 -10.88 4.83 11.72
N ALA A 83 -11.00 5.47 12.87
CA ALA A 83 -11.50 4.83 14.10
C ALA A 83 -13.00 4.53 14.07
N THR A 84 -13.80 5.26 13.28
CA THR A 84 -15.26 5.20 13.31
C THR A 84 -15.85 4.53 12.08
N LYS A 85 -15.26 4.72 10.89
CA LYS A 85 -15.78 4.16 9.63
C LYS A 85 -15.67 2.63 9.59
N LEU A 86 -16.77 1.96 9.20
CA LEU A 86 -16.87 0.49 9.10
C LEU A 86 -15.74 -0.15 8.28
N MET A 87 -15.25 0.54 7.25
CA MET A 87 -14.16 0.10 6.39
C MET A 87 -12.85 -0.11 7.16
N TRP A 88 -12.58 0.73 8.17
CA TRP A 88 -11.25 0.89 8.78
C TRP A 88 -11.22 0.51 10.27
N ARG A 89 -12.34 0.67 10.98
CA ARG A 89 -12.42 0.68 12.46
C ARG A 89 -11.86 -0.57 13.14
N GLN A 90 -11.88 -1.72 12.47
CA GLN A 90 -11.29 -2.95 13.00
C GLN A 90 -9.80 -3.02 12.68
N ALA A 91 -9.41 -2.70 11.46
CA ALA A 91 -8.03 -2.76 11.02
C ALA A 91 -7.13 -1.81 11.84
N ILE A 92 -7.61 -0.59 12.12
CA ILE A 92 -6.84 0.38 12.92
C ILE A 92 -6.55 -0.10 14.35
N LYS A 93 -7.39 -0.97 14.91
CA LYS A 93 -7.21 -1.51 16.27
C LYS A 93 -6.20 -2.64 16.33
N ILE A 94 -6.22 -3.55 15.36
CA ILE A 94 -5.54 -4.85 15.48
C ILE A 94 -4.79 -5.31 14.21
N GLN A 95 -4.92 -4.62 13.09
CA GLN A 95 -4.32 -5.03 11.81
C GLN A 95 -3.60 -3.85 11.16
N ARG A 96 -2.57 -3.35 11.84
CA ARG A 96 -1.65 -2.34 11.31
C ARG A 96 -0.54 -3.01 10.52
N CYS A 97 0.00 -2.31 9.54
CA CYS A 97 1.17 -2.71 8.77
C CYS A 97 1.98 -1.47 8.38
N LEU A 98 3.16 -1.69 7.83
CA LEU A 98 3.91 -0.65 7.13
C LEU A 98 3.92 -0.97 5.65
N MET A 99 3.74 0.07 4.83
CA MET A 99 3.91 0.00 3.38
C MET A 99 5.27 0.62 3.04
N PRO A 100 6.26 -0.19 2.64
CA PRO A 100 7.56 0.32 2.18
C PRO A 100 7.40 1.14 0.90
N ALA A 101 8.04 2.30 0.86
CA ALA A 101 8.08 3.16 -0.32
C ALA A 101 9.41 3.91 -0.41
N VAL A 102 9.94 4.08 -1.62
CA VAL A 102 11.07 5.02 -1.84
C VAL A 102 10.55 6.45 -2.04
N GLY A 103 9.35 6.58 -2.60
CA GLY A 103 8.66 7.84 -2.70
C GLY A 103 7.29 7.69 -3.35
N TRP A 104 6.57 8.80 -3.49
CA TRP A 104 5.24 8.83 -4.08
C TRP A 104 5.00 10.04 -4.97
N TYR A 105 3.98 9.94 -5.82
CA TYR A 105 3.60 11.02 -6.72
C TYR A 105 2.33 11.71 -6.24
N GLU A 106 2.34 13.04 -6.27
CA GLU A 106 1.15 13.89 -6.09
C GLU A 106 1.05 14.88 -7.25
N TRP A 107 -0.17 15.24 -7.59
CA TRP A 107 -0.47 16.18 -8.67
C TRP A 107 -0.91 17.51 -8.08
N ASN A 108 -0.21 18.59 -8.44
CA ASN A 108 -0.55 19.92 -7.97
C ASN A 108 -1.72 20.49 -8.80
N GLU A 109 -2.92 20.46 -8.23
CA GLU A 109 -4.14 20.97 -8.88
C GLU A 109 -4.10 22.46 -9.21
N LYS A 110 -3.22 23.23 -8.57
CA LYS A 110 -3.05 24.67 -8.80
C LYS A 110 -2.07 24.98 -9.92
N GLU A 111 -1.44 23.96 -10.50
CA GLU A 111 -0.39 24.10 -11.49
C GLU A 111 -0.70 23.22 -12.71
N PRO A 112 -1.45 23.75 -13.69
CA PRO A 112 -1.73 23.05 -14.93
C PRO A 112 -0.45 22.82 -15.74
N ALA A 113 -0.37 21.66 -16.38
CA ALA A 113 0.71 21.27 -17.27
C ALA A 113 0.17 20.56 -18.52
N VAL A 114 1.03 20.35 -19.51
CA VAL A 114 0.67 19.64 -20.74
C VAL A 114 1.67 18.52 -20.97
N THR A 115 1.17 17.30 -21.16
CA THR A 115 2.02 16.15 -21.51
C THR A 115 2.67 16.34 -22.88
N ARG A 116 3.71 15.55 -23.19
CA ARG A 116 4.33 15.53 -24.53
C ARG A 116 3.33 15.26 -25.66
N ALA A 117 2.24 14.55 -25.37
CA ALA A 117 1.17 14.24 -26.32
C ALA A 117 0.09 15.35 -26.41
N GLY A 118 0.31 16.53 -25.81
CA GLY A 118 -0.64 17.65 -25.86
C GLY A 118 -1.83 17.54 -24.89
N ARG A 119 -1.92 16.46 -24.09
CA ARG A 119 -3.02 16.30 -23.12
C ARG A 119 -2.83 17.22 -21.89
N PRO A 120 -3.86 17.99 -21.49
CA PRO A 120 -3.82 18.76 -20.25
C PRO A 120 -3.83 17.84 -19.03
N VAL A 121 -2.98 18.17 -18.06
CA VAL A 121 -2.81 17.48 -16.78
C VAL A 121 -2.48 18.49 -15.68
N ASN A 122 -2.39 18.03 -14.45
CA ASN A 122 -1.79 18.79 -13.36
C ASN A 122 -0.29 18.44 -13.26
N GLN A 123 0.55 19.35 -12.78
CA GLN A 123 1.98 19.10 -12.61
C GLN A 123 2.21 17.98 -11.58
N PRO A 124 2.84 16.85 -11.95
CA PRO A 124 3.22 15.82 -11.00
C PRO A 124 4.51 16.19 -10.27
N TYR A 125 4.55 15.90 -8.97
CA TYR A 125 5.74 15.98 -8.13
C TYR A 125 6.05 14.60 -7.56
N TYR A 126 7.33 14.27 -7.48
CA TYR A 126 7.81 13.07 -6.80
C TYR A 126 8.37 13.47 -5.42
N HIS A 127 7.76 12.93 -4.37
CA HIS A 127 8.17 13.15 -2.99
C HIS A 127 8.96 11.93 -2.51
N HIS A 128 10.15 12.17 -1.97
CA HIS A 128 11.02 11.13 -1.43
C HIS A 128 11.84 11.68 -0.26
N ALA A 129 12.47 10.78 0.49
CA ALA A 129 13.38 11.17 1.56
C ALA A 129 14.60 11.90 0.98
N ALA A 130 15.10 12.92 1.68
CA ALA A 130 16.23 13.75 1.22
C ALA A 130 17.54 12.94 1.04
N ASP A 131 17.69 11.86 1.80
CA ASP A 131 18.80 10.90 1.73
C ASP A 131 18.53 9.71 0.80
N ASN A 132 17.39 9.72 0.09
CA ASN A 132 16.91 8.64 -0.77
C ASN A 132 16.70 7.29 -0.08
N GLN A 133 16.59 7.25 1.26
CA GLN A 133 16.30 6.02 1.96
C GLN A 133 14.83 5.59 1.83
N VAL A 134 14.60 4.30 2.09
CA VAL A 134 13.25 3.74 2.17
C VAL A 134 12.48 4.41 3.30
N GLN A 135 11.22 4.70 3.02
CA GLN A 135 10.26 5.26 3.94
C GLN A 135 9.21 4.20 4.30
N ALA A 136 8.61 4.36 5.49
CA ALA A 136 7.55 3.51 5.99
C ALA A 136 6.23 4.29 6.04
N ILE A 137 5.30 3.99 5.13
CA ILE A 137 3.97 4.58 5.16
C ILE A 137 3.09 3.75 6.11
N ALA A 138 2.42 4.40 7.06
CA ALA A 138 1.50 3.72 7.96
C ALA A 138 0.31 3.12 7.19
N GLY A 139 0.11 1.81 7.33
CA GLY A 139 -0.92 1.06 6.61
C GLY A 139 -1.91 0.36 7.54
N LEU A 140 -3.09 0.09 6.99
CA LEU A 140 -4.11 -0.78 7.57
C LEU A 140 -4.29 -2.00 6.67
N ARG A 141 -4.37 -3.18 7.25
CA ARG A 141 -4.58 -4.44 6.51
C ARG A 141 -5.87 -5.13 6.92
N SER A 142 -6.34 -6.02 6.06
CA SER A 142 -7.37 -7.00 6.37
C SER A 142 -7.12 -8.27 5.60
N THR A 143 -7.49 -9.41 6.17
CA THR A 143 -7.44 -10.70 5.49
C THR A 143 -8.83 -11.03 4.97
N TRP A 144 -8.93 -11.31 3.67
CA TRP A 144 -10.18 -11.60 2.98
C TRP A 144 -10.00 -12.83 2.10
N THR A 145 -10.79 -13.87 2.34
CA THR A 145 -10.68 -15.18 1.67
C THR A 145 -11.59 -15.32 0.46
N GLY A 146 -12.20 -14.22 0.00
CA GLY A 146 -13.19 -14.28 -1.07
C GLY A 146 -14.52 -14.85 -0.60
N ARG A 147 -15.47 -14.97 -1.53
CA ARG A 147 -16.70 -15.71 -1.29
C ARG A 147 -16.43 -17.20 -1.55
N MET A 148 -16.11 -17.97 -0.52
CA MET A 148 -16.16 -19.45 -0.56
C MET A 148 -17.63 -19.92 -0.57
N ASP A 149 -18.40 -19.51 -1.58
CA ASP A 149 -19.70 -20.11 -1.91
C ASP A 149 -19.68 -20.46 -3.40
N ARG A 150 -19.00 -21.55 -3.75
CA ARG A 150 -19.33 -22.44 -4.87
C ARG A 150 -18.45 -23.69 -4.77
N ILE A 151 -19.03 -24.69 -4.12
CA ILE A 151 -18.81 -26.11 -4.42
C ILE A 151 -18.97 -26.27 -5.95
N CYS A 152 -17.91 -26.73 -6.60
CA CYS A 152 -17.87 -27.74 -7.66
C CYS A 152 -16.43 -28.25 -7.73
#